data_AF-A0A2E0EPU1-F1
#
_entry.id   AF-A0A2E0EPU1-F1
#
_cell.length_a   1.000
_cell.length_b   1.000
_cell.length_c   1.000
_cell.angle_alpha   90.00
_cell.angle_beta   90.00
_cell.angle_gamma   90.00
#
_symmetry.space_group_name_H-M   'P 1'
#
loop_
_entity.id
_entity.type
_entity.pdbx_description
1 polymer ?
#
loop_
_entity_poly.entity_id
_entity_poly.type
_entity_poly.pdbx_seq_one_letter_code
_entity_poly.pdbx_strand_id
1 'polypeptide(L)'
;MKKLFATSLLFATIIFACGGESETVVTDEVKETSTLGVIMNEWDVKPTPNYKMGKHIPPGDIDVTLTNAGQLEHNMIVLNQSSYDDFAILDDGSADLSNIEVLLEIQTTQPGQSSSGKLTDLPAGTYAFICNIPGHYASGTVGKFIVR
;
A
#
# COMPACT_ATOMS: atom_id res chain seq x y z
N MET A 1 48.64 31.95 -14.69
CA MET A 1 48.61 32.49 -13.31
C MET A 1 47.32 32.00 -12.67
N LYS A 2 47.20 31.43 -11.48
CA LYS A 2 48.10 30.90 -10.46
C LYS A 2 47.23 29.88 -9.69
N LYS A 3 47.75 28.65 -9.59
CA LYS A 3 47.73 27.72 -8.45
C LYS A 3 46.41 27.26 -7.83
N LEU A 4 46.24 25.94 -7.90
CA LEU A 4 45.51 25.10 -6.95
C LEU A 4 45.89 25.47 -5.51
N PHE A 5 44.89 25.52 -4.63
CA PHE A 5 45.08 25.39 -3.19
C PHE A 5 44.54 24.04 -2.73
N ALA A 6 45.47 23.12 -2.49
CA ALA A 6 45.28 21.99 -1.60
C ALA A 6 45.53 22.50 -0.17
N THR A 7 44.60 22.21 0.74
CA THR A 7 44.85 22.37 2.17
C THR A 7 44.49 21.06 2.85
N SER A 8 45.53 20.39 3.31
CA SER A 8 45.54 19.21 4.17
C SER A 8 45.65 19.64 5.65
N LEU A 9 45.42 18.68 6.55
CA LEU A 9 45.50 18.72 8.03
C LEU A 9 44.27 19.34 8.73
N LEU A 10 43.68 18.74 9.77
CA LEU A 10 44.34 18.05 10.87
C LEU A 10 43.36 17.05 11.55
N PHE A 11 43.86 15.85 11.82
CA PHE A 11 43.22 14.81 12.62
C PHE A 11 43.38 15.18 14.10
N ALA A 12 42.29 15.28 14.86
CA ALA A 12 42.32 15.43 16.31
C ALA A 12 41.37 14.42 16.94
N THR A 13 41.92 13.28 17.31
CA THR A 13 41.31 12.29 18.21
C THR A 13 41.18 12.89 19.60
N ILE A 14 39.95 12.93 20.13
CA ILE A 14 39.71 13.18 21.54
C ILE A 14 39.06 11.91 22.10
N ILE A 15 39.82 11.20 22.92
CA ILE A 15 39.35 10.09 23.73
C ILE A 15 38.84 10.71 25.03
N PHE A 16 37.52 10.67 25.24
CA PHE A 16 36.94 10.87 26.58
C PHE A 16 36.41 9.52 27.06
N ALA A 17 37.10 8.99 28.07
CA ALA A 17 36.65 7.90 28.93
C ALA A 17 35.92 8.48 30.15
N CYS A 18 35.17 7.60 30.84
CA CYS A 18 34.16 7.83 31.90
C CYS A 18 32.76 8.09 31.33
N GLY A 19 31.77 7.22 31.51
CA GLY A 19 31.49 6.38 32.67
C GLY A 19 30.13 6.82 33.20
N GLY A 20 29.07 6.08 32.87
CA GLY A 20 27.72 6.40 33.29
C GLY A 20 26.73 5.43 32.65
N GLU A 21 26.06 4.65 33.50
CA GLU A 21 24.86 3.84 33.30
C GLU A 21 24.48 3.52 31.84
N SER A 22 24.65 2.26 31.46
CA SER A 22 24.01 1.72 30.27
C SER A 22 22.51 1.60 30.54
N GLU A 23 21.78 2.71 30.47
CA GLU A 23 20.35 2.64 30.17
C GLU A 23 20.24 2.10 28.75
N THR A 24 19.86 0.82 28.66
CA THR A 24 19.34 0.25 27.43
C THR A 24 18.12 1.06 27.03
N VAL A 25 18.33 2.07 26.18
CA VAL A 25 17.26 2.64 25.38
C VAL A 25 16.77 1.49 24.52
N VAL A 26 15.63 0.91 24.93
CA VAL A 26 14.81 0.10 24.05
C VAL A 26 14.38 1.06 22.95
N THR A 27 15.15 1.10 21.87
CA THR A 27 14.65 1.62 20.62
C THR A 27 13.49 0.71 20.25
N ASP A 28 12.26 1.14 20.51
CA ASP A 28 11.09 0.58 19.83
C ASP A 28 11.47 0.55 18.35
N GLU A 29 11.64 -0.65 17.79
CA GLU A 29 11.86 -0.80 16.37
C GLU A 29 10.64 -0.17 15.69
N VAL A 30 10.85 0.98 15.05
CA VAL A 30 9.82 1.57 14.19
C VAL A 30 9.59 0.56 13.08
N LYS A 31 8.55 -0.25 13.21
CA LYS A 31 8.12 -1.19 12.18
C LYS A 31 7.72 -0.34 10.97
N GLU A 32 8.65 -0.22 10.03
CA GLU A 32 8.44 0.50 8.78
C GLU A 32 7.19 -0.07 8.08
N THR A 33 6.15 0.75 7.99
CA THR A 33 4.87 0.36 7.41
C THR A 33 4.97 0.49 5.89
N SER A 34 4.64 -0.59 5.18
CA SER A 34 4.64 -0.60 3.72
C SER A 34 3.44 0.17 3.15
N THR A 35 3.45 0.48 1.86
CA THR A 35 2.34 1.23 1.22
C THR A 35 1.79 0.53 -0.02
N LEU A 36 0.48 0.66 -0.20
CA LEU A 36 -0.25 0.31 -1.42
C LEU A 36 -1.10 1.52 -1.85
N GLY A 37 -0.69 2.20 -2.92
CA GLY A 37 -1.53 3.20 -3.59
C GLY A 37 -2.31 2.55 -4.74
N VAL A 38 -3.60 2.85 -4.87
CA VAL A 38 -4.44 2.39 -5.98
C VAL A 38 -5.14 3.60 -6.58
N ILE A 39 -4.82 3.92 -7.82
CA ILE A 39 -5.57 4.93 -8.59
C ILE A 39 -6.62 4.20 -9.42
N MET A 40 -7.88 4.61 -9.28
CA MET A 40 -8.99 4.10 -10.09
C MET A 40 -9.61 5.21 -10.94
N ASN A 41 -10.02 4.85 -12.15
CA ASN A 41 -11.01 5.57 -12.96
C ASN A 41 -11.84 4.53 -13.74
N GLU A 42 -12.77 4.99 -14.58
CA GLU A 42 -13.70 4.11 -15.33
C GLU A 42 -13.01 3.17 -16.32
N TRP A 43 -11.76 3.48 -16.68
CA TRP A 43 -11.03 2.82 -17.76
C TRP A 43 -9.82 2.03 -17.28
N ASP A 44 -9.33 2.31 -16.07
CA ASP A 44 -8.06 1.79 -15.59
C ASP A 44 -7.98 1.71 -14.06
N VAL A 45 -7.23 0.71 -13.60
CA VAL A 45 -6.93 0.45 -12.18
C VAL A 45 -5.41 0.28 -12.05
N LYS A 46 -4.77 1.19 -11.33
CA LYS A 46 -3.30 1.29 -11.23
C LYS A 46 -2.82 1.11 -9.80
N PRO A 47 -2.53 -0.13 -9.37
CA PRO A 47 -1.87 -0.37 -8.09
C PRO A 47 -0.38 0.02 -8.18
N THR A 48 0.12 0.61 -7.10
CA THR A 48 1.51 0.95 -6.84
C THR A 48 1.86 0.41 -5.45
N PRO A 49 2.85 -0.49 -5.30
CA PRO A 49 3.72 -1.02 -6.36
C PRO A 49 3.00 -1.88 -7.41
N ASN A 50 3.41 -1.75 -8.67
CA ASN A 50 2.81 -2.49 -9.78
C ASN A 50 3.44 -3.88 -9.93
N TYR A 51 2.69 -4.93 -9.54
CA TYR A 51 3.13 -6.32 -9.62
C TYR A 51 3.46 -6.79 -11.04
N LYS A 52 2.79 -6.24 -12.07
CA LYS A 52 3.08 -6.56 -13.47
C LYS A 52 4.46 -6.08 -13.91
N MET A 53 5.07 -5.16 -13.15
CA MET A 53 6.44 -4.67 -13.33
C MET A 53 7.45 -5.37 -12.40
N GLY A 54 7.07 -6.47 -11.75
CA GLY A 54 7.92 -7.20 -10.81
C GLY A 54 8.18 -6.44 -9.50
N LYS A 55 7.31 -5.48 -9.15
CA LYS A 55 7.37 -4.74 -7.88
C LYS A 55 6.34 -5.30 -6.89
N HIS A 56 6.73 -5.40 -5.63
CA HIS A 56 5.95 -6.10 -4.61
C HIS A 56 6.08 -5.38 -3.28
N ILE A 57 5.19 -5.73 -2.36
CA ILE A 57 5.11 -5.16 -1.01
C ILE A 57 5.72 -6.18 -0.03
N PRO A 58 6.60 -5.77 0.90
CA PRO A 58 7.02 -6.65 1.98
C PRO A 58 5.83 -7.14 2.83
N PRO A 59 5.88 -8.36 3.42
CA PRO A 59 4.91 -8.79 4.42
C PRO A 59 4.88 -7.87 5.65
N GLY A 60 3.71 -7.78 6.29
CA GLY A 60 3.50 -6.97 7.50
C GLY A 60 2.40 -5.92 7.33
N ASP A 61 2.59 -4.77 7.97
CA ASP A 61 1.58 -3.71 7.98
C ASP A 61 1.66 -2.90 6.68
N ILE A 62 0.49 -2.62 6.10
CA ILE A 62 0.38 -1.91 4.82
C ILE A 62 -0.65 -0.79 4.95
N ASP A 63 -0.20 0.43 4.67
CA ASP A 63 -1.08 1.58 4.48
C ASP A 63 -1.60 1.60 3.05
N VAL A 64 -2.93 1.50 2.92
CA VAL A 64 -3.62 1.44 1.65
C VAL A 64 -4.26 2.80 1.36
N THR A 65 -4.05 3.34 0.17
CA THR A 65 -4.70 4.58 -0.29
C THR A 65 -5.38 4.34 -1.63
N LEU A 66 -6.69 4.57 -1.68
CA LEU A 66 -7.47 4.67 -2.90
C LEU A 66 -7.52 6.14 -3.34
N THR A 67 -7.16 6.42 -4.58
CA THR A 67 -7.35 7.72 -5.23
C THR A 67 -8.32 7.56 -6.39
N ASN A 68 -9.42 8.31 -6.34
CA ASN A 68 -10.38 8.38 -7.43
C ASN A 68 -9.96 9.48 -8.42
N ALA A 69 -9.48 9.05 -9.59
CA ALA A 69 -9.12 9.91 -10.71
C ALA A 69 -10.17 9.90 -11.84
N GLY A 70 -11.35 9.32 -11.58
CA GLY A 70 -12.48 9.26 -12.50
C GLY A 70 -13.51 10.38 -12.27
N GLN A 71 -14.67 10.20 -12.89
CA GLN A 71 -15.87 11.03 -12.76
C GLN A 71 -16.99 10.33 -11.97
N LEU A 72 -16.92 9.01 -11.82
CA LEU A 72 -17.80 8.20 -10.97
C LEU A 72 -17.14 7.94 -9.62
N GLU A 73 -17.95 7.59 -8.62
CA GLU A 73 -17.44 7.20 -7.31
C GLU A 73 -16.80 5.80 -7.34
N HIS A 74 -15.82 5.58 -6.47
CA HIS A 74 -15.15 4.28 -6.35
C HIS A 74 -15.01 3.90 -4.88
N ASN A 75 -15.16 2.63 -4.56
CA ASN A 75 -14.73 2.06 -3.29
C ASN A 75 -13.65 0.99 -3.56
N MET A 76 -13.08 0.41 -2.51
CA MET A 76 -12.10 -0.66 -2.67
C MET A 76 -12.28 -1.70 -1.57
N ILE A 77 -12.52 -2.94 -1.99
CA ILE A 77 -12.61 -4.10 -1.13
C ILE A 77 -11.40 -4.99 -1.40
N VAL A 78 -10.54 -5.19 -0.41
CA VAL A 78 -9.41 -6.12 -0.47
C VAL A 78 -9.86 -7.49 0.03
N LEU A 79 -9.58 -8.53 -0.74
CA LEU A 79 -10.06 -9.89 -0.50
C LEU A 79 -8.92 -10.78 0.03
N ASN A 80 -9.24 -11.70 0.95
CA ASN A 80 -8.28 -12.71 1.41
C ASN A 80 -8.12 -13.87 0.40
N GLN A 81 -7.90 -13.54 -0.85
CA GLN A 81 -7.68 -14.50 -1.92
C GLN A 81 -7.04 -13.83 -3.13
N SER A 82 -6.47 -14.65 -4.01
CA SER A 82 -5.79 -14.18 -5.22
C SER A 82 -6.74 -13.93 -6.41
N SER A 83 -7.97 -14.41 -6.34
CA SER A 83 -8.97 -14.30 -7.40
C SER A 83 -9.98 -13.20 -7.10
N TYR A 84 -10.40 -12.51 -8.15
CA TYR A 84 -11.59 -11.65 -8.17
C TYR A 84 -12.56 -12.13 -9.24
N ASP A 85 -12.40 -13.33 -9.78
CA ASP A 85 -13.19 -13.78 -10.93
C ASP A 85 -14.49 -14.45 -10.48
N ASP A 86 -15.51 -14.40 -11.36
CA ASP A 86 -16.75 -15.18 -11.28
C ASP A 86 -17.63 -14.99 -10.02
N PHE A 87 -17.54 -13.86 -9.32
CA PHE A 87 -18.55 -13.52 -8.30
C PHE A 87 -19.95 -13.41 -8.92
N ALA A 88 -20.92 -13.98 -8.22
CA ALA A 88 -22.33 -13.74 -8.53
C ALA A 88 -22.65 -12.25 -8.38
N ILE A 89 -23.54 -11.73 -9.22
CA ILE A 89 -24.01 -10.35 -9.13
C ILE A 89 -25.36 -10.35 -8.41
N LEU A 90 -25.47 -9.56 -7.35
CA LEU A 90 -26.71 -9.36 -6.60
C LEU A 90 -27.69 -8.49 -7.39
N ASP A 91 -28.95 -8.45 -6.95
CA ASP A 91 -30.01 -7.67 -7.60
C ASP A 91 -29.69 -6.16 -7.67
N ASP A 92 -28.86 -5.65 -6.76
CA ASP A 92 -28.40 -4.26 -6.75
C ASP A 92 -27.21 -3.99 -7.67
N GLY A 93 -26.67 -5.01 -8.34
CA GLY A 93 -25.54 -4.90 -9.27
C GLY A 93 -24.16 -4.99 -8.61
N SER A 94 -24.07 -5.19 -7.30
CA SER A 94 -22.81 -5.46 -6.61
C SER A 94 -22.40 -6.94 -6.72
N ALA A 95 -21.12 -7.24 -6.52
CA ALA A 95 -20.64 -8.60 -6.38
C ALA A 95 -21.04 -9.17 -5.02
N ASP A 96 -21.48 -10.44 -5.00
CA ASP A 96 -21.76 -11.19 -3.79
C ASP A 96 -20.45 -11.61 -3.10
N LEU A 97 -20.18 -10.99 -1.96
CA LEU A 97 -19.01 -11.27 -1.12
C LEU A 97 -19.36 -12.07 0.13
N SER A 98 -20.57 -12.63 0.24
CA SER A 98 -21.07 -13.30 1.46
C SER A 98 -20.20 -14.46 1.95
N ASN A 99 -19.47 -15.12 1.04
CA ASN A 99 -18.56 -16.23 1.33
C ASN A 99 -17.08 -15.86 1.20
N ILE A 100 -16.76 -14.57 1.07
CA ILE A 100 -15.41 -14.07 0.90
C ILE A 100 -14.97 -13.35 2.17
N GLU A 101 -13.80 -13.70 2.69
CA GLU A 101 -13.18 -12.93 3.75
C GLU A 101 -12.64 -11.60 3.19
N VAL A 102 -13.20 -10.49 3.68
CA VAL A 102 -12.79 -9.14 3.33
C VAL A 102 -11.74 -8.68 4.34
N LEU A 103 -10.55 -8.34 3.85
CA LEU A 103 -9.42 -7.88 4.67
C LEU A 103 -9.48 -6.38 4.95
N LEU A 104 -9.99 -5.61 3.99
CA LEU A 104 -10.13 -4.16 4.11
C LEU A 104 -11.27 -3.69 3.21
N GLU A 105 -12.08 -2.79 3.75
CA GLU A 105 -13.06 -2.01 2.99
C GLU A 105 -12.71 -0.53 3.13
N ILE A 106 -12.36 0.10 2.01
CA ILE A 106 -12.32 1.55 1.88
C ILE A 106 -13.67 1.98 1.31
N GLN A 107 -14.40 2.76 2.10
CA GLN A 107 -15.71 3.30 1.74
C GLN A 107 -15.65 4.18 0.48
N THR A 108 -16.83 4.53 -0.04
CA THR A 108 -16.98 5.35 -1.23
C THR A 108 -16.12 6.62 -1.24
N THR A 109 -15.25 6.70 -2.23
CA THR A 109 -14.36 7.82 -2.54
C THR A 109 -14.92 8.58 -3.73
N GLN A 110 -15.27 9.85 -3.51
CA GLN A 110 -15.84 10.73 -4.52
C GLN A 110 -14.80 11.16 -5.58
N PRO A 111 -15.22 11.61 -6.78
CA PRO A 111 -14.32 12.09 -7.83
C PRO A 111 -13.30 13.12 -7.34
N GLY A 112 -12.03 12.90 -7.69
CA GLY A 112 -10.91 13.78 -7.30
C GLY A 112 -10.49 13.67 -5.84
N GLN A 113 -11.09 12.77 -5.05
CA GLN A 113 -10.73 12.54 -3.65
C GLN A 113 -9.84 11.31 -3.48
N SER A 114 -9.26 11.18 -2.29
CA SER A 114 -8.59 9.97 -1.84
C SER A 114 -9.15 9.52 -0.50
N SER A 115 -9.08 8.23 -0.22
CA SER A 115 -9.42 7.62 1.07
C SER A 115 -8.42 6.52 1.40
N SER A 116 -8.25 6.23 2.68
CA SER A 116 -7.20 5.34 3.15
C SER A 116 -7.71 4.31 4.15
N GLY A 117 -6.98 3.21 4.26
CA GLY A 117 -7.21 2.13 5.20
C GLY A 117 -5.89 1.45 5.57
N LYS A 118 -5.94 0.47 6.48
CA LYS A 118 -4.76 -0.25 6.94
C LYS A 118 -5.00 -1.75 6.89
N LEU A 119 -4.02 -2.48 6.39
CA LEU A 119 -3.90 -3.94 6.55
C LEU A 119 -2.83 -4.19 7.62
N THR A 120 -3.07 -5.13 8.51
CA THR A 120 -2.16 -5.45 9.62
C THR A 120 -1.68 -6.88 9.49
N ASP A 121 -0.38 -7.09 9.70
CA ASP A 121 0.25 -8.40 9.71
C ASP A 121 -0.06 -9.26 8.47
N LEU A 122 -0.05 -8.63 7.29
CA LEU A 122 -0.43 -9.31 6.06
C LEU A 122 0.68 -10.27 5.60
N PRO A 123 0.43 -11.59 5.48
CA PRO A 123 1.45 -12.54 5.10
C PRO A 123 1.79 -12.45 3.61
N ALA A 124 2.91 -13.07 3.21
CA ALA A 124 3.27 -13.22 1.81
C ALA A 124 2.15 -13.93 1.03
N GLY A 125 1.79 -13.39 -0.12
CA GLY A 125 0.63 -13.86 -0.89
C GLY A 125 0.28 -12.97 -2.07
N THR A 126 -0.71 -13.40 -2.85
CA THR A 126 -1.35 -12.57 -3.88
C THR A 126 -2.75 -12.25 -3.42
N TYR A 127 -3.08 -10.96 -3.44
CA TYR A 127 -4.36 -10.46 -2.96
C TYR A 127 -5.06 -9.73 -4.09
N ALA A 128 -6.33 -10.05 -4.25
CA ALA A 128 -7.24 -9.36 -5.15
C ALA A 128 -7.93 -8.19 -4.43
N PHE A 129 -8.32 -7.19 -5.20
CA PHE A 129 -9.24 -6.15 -4.75
C PHE A 129 -10.19 -5.77 -5.87
N ILE A 130 -11.37 -5.28 -5.49
CA ILE A 130 -12.43 -4.86 -6.40
C ILE A 130 -13.03 -3.51 -5.96
N CYS A 131 -13.61 -2.77 -6.90
CA CYS A 131 -14.62 -1.77 -6.59
C CYS A 131 -15.99 -2.44 -6.63
N ASN A 132 -16.70 -2.46 -5.49
CA ASN A 132 -18.00 -3.09 -5.33
C ASN A 132 -19.19 -2.12 -5.36
N ILE A 133 -18.98 -0.87 -5.82
CA ILE A 133 -20.10 -0.01 -6.25
C ILE A 133 -20.90 -0.75 -7.32
N PRO A 134 -22.25 -0.71 -7.29
CA PRO A 134 -23.12 -1.33 -8.30
C PRO A 134 -22.61 -1.20 -9.74
N GLY A 135 -22.38 -2.33 -10.40
CA GLY A 135 -21.92 -2.42 -11.79
C GLY A 135 -20.41 -2.23 -12.01
N HIS A 136 -19.65 -1.71 -11.05
CA HIS A 136 -18.23 -1.38 -11.25
C HIS A 136 -17.35 -2.64 -11.29
N TYR A 137 -17.63 -3.61 -10.42
CA TYR A 137 -16.98 -4.93 -10.48
C TYR A 137 -17.22 -5.60 -11.83
N ALA A 138 -18.47 -5.65 -12.29
CA ALA A 138 -18.84 -6.24 -13.58
C ALA A 138 -18.22 -5.48 -14.79
N SER A 139 -17.89 -4.20 -14.61
CA SER A 139 -17.18 -3.38 -15.61
C SER A 139 -15.66 -3.57 -15.57
N GLY A 140 -15.14 -4.40 -14.67
CA GLY A 140 -13.71 -4.73 -14.59
C GLY A 140 -12.89 -3.79 -13.73
N THR A 141 -13.50 -3.02 -12.81
CA THR A 141 -12.75 -2.22 -11.81
C THR A 141 -12.19 -3.14 -10.72
N VAL A 142 -11.20 -3.94 -11.10
CA VAL A 142 -10.59 -5.00 -10.30
C VAL A 142 -9.07 -4.95 -10.44
N GLY A 143 -8.35 -5.48 -9.46
CA GLY A 143 -6.90 -5.49 -9.47
C GLY A 143 -6.29 -6.49 -8.49
N LYS A 144 -4.97 -6.61 -8.55
CA LYS A 144 -4.20 -7.45 -7.62
C LYS A 144 -2.98 -6.68 -7.13
N PHE A 145 -2.46 -7.10 -5.99
CA PHE A 145 -1.12 -6.78 -5.53
C PHE A 145 -0.47 -8.06 -4.96
N ILE A 146 0.86 -8.03 -4.86
CA ILE A 146 1.64 -9.17 -4.37
C ILE A 146 2.46 -8.73 -3.17
N VAL A 147 2.40 -9.54 -2.13
CA VAL A 147 3.18 -9.43 -0.92
C VAL A 147 4.26 -10.51 -0.90
N ARG A 148 5.54 -10.14 -0.85
CA ARG A 148 6.67 -11.09 -0.80
C ARG A 148 7.97 -10.46 -0.31
#